data_AF-A0A315XL42-F1
#
_entry.id   AF-A0A315XL42-F1
#
_cell.length_a   1.000
_cell.length_b   1.000
_cell.length_c   1.000
_cell.angle_alpha   90.00
_cell.angle_beta   90.00
_cell.angle_gamma   90.00
#
_symmetry.space_group_name_H-M   'P 1'
#
loop_
_entity.id
_entity.type
_entity.pdbx_description
1 polymer ?
#
loop_
_entity_poly.entity_id
_entity_poly.type
_entity_poly.pdbx_seq_one_letter_code
_entity_poly.pdbx_strand_id
1 'polypeptide(L)'
;MGQILENQKSYKNNSRIAYWTNNCKTCPKHQECCGKRYNRIITDYGNPNKIKMLRKMETDWAQEIYKKRSKTAEWPFGNIKQNLKVTEFNTTGLKRTQTEAKLLAISHNLKRIYNETIQNELIHQNNKQNT
;
A
#
# COMPACT_ATOMS: atom_id res chain seq x y z
N MET A 1 -6.18 -25.89 6.77
CA MET A 1 -6.79 -24.63 7.25
C MET A 1 -5.77 -23.88 8.10
N GLY A 2 -5.62 -22.57 7.91
CA GLY A 2 -4.76 -21.73 8.76
C GLY A 2 -5.53 -21.17 9.95
N GLN A 3 -4.84 -20.95 11.07
CA GLN A 3 -5.40 -20.30 12.27
C GLN A 3 -4.93 -18.83 12.31
N ILE A 4 -5.81 -17.92 12.71
CA ILE A 4 -5.42 -16.54 13.05
C ILE A 4 -4.67 -16.56 14.38
N LEU A 5 -3.44 -16.05 14.39
CA LEU A 5 -2.60 -16.00 15.59
C LEU A 5 -2.87 -14.73 16.39
N GLU A 6 -3.07 -14.87 17.69
CA GLU A 6 -3.23 -13.74 18.61
C GLU A 6 -1.88 -13.16 19.03
N ASN A 7 -1.89 -11.88 19.42
CA ASN A 7 -0.71 -11.20 19.93
C ASN A 7 -0.38 -11.72 21.34
N GLN A 8 0.80 -12.30 21.49
CA GLN A 8 1.22 -12.92 22.75
C GLN A 8 2.18 -12.05 23.56
N LYS A 9 2.97 -11.18 22.91
CA LYS A 9 3.95 -10.30 23.59
C LYS A 9 4.13 -8.98 22.84
N SER A 10 4.07 -7.87 23.59
CA SER A 10 4.43 -6.52 23.17
C SER A 10 5.57 -6.01 24.04
N TYR A 11 6.66 -5.53 23.45
CA TYR A 11 7.82 -5.04 24.19
C TYR A 11 7.71 -3.51 24.42
N LYS A 12 7.81 -3.05 25.68
CA LYS A 12 7.67 -1.62 26.04
C LYS A 12 8.65 -0.68 25.32
N ASN A 13 9.86 -1.16 24.97
CA ASN A 13 10.93 -0.35 24.37
C ASN A 13 11.25 -0.68 22.91
N ASN A 14 10.51 -1.60 22.29
CA ASN A 14 10.75 -1.99 20.90
C ASN A 14 9.42 -2.41 20.29
N SER A 15 9.04 -1.89 19.12
CA SER A 15 7.78 -2.15 18.42
C SER A 15 7.64 -3.59 17.91
N ARG A 16 8.25 -4.55 18.59
CA ARG A 16 8.22 -5.96 18.26
C ARG A 16 6.95 -6.57 18.81
N ILE A 17 6.17 -7.17 17.93
CA ILE A 17 5.01 -7.97 18.30
C ILE A 17 5.30 -9.42 17.90
N ALA A 18 5.12 -10.34 18.84
CA ALA A 18 5.30 -11.76 18.61
C ALA A 18 3.95 -12.49 18.60
N TYR A 19 3.72 -13.27 17.54
CA TYR A 19 2.54 -14.09 17.33
C TYR A 19 2.94 -15.56 17.35
N TRP A 20 2.27 -16.36 18.18
CA TRP A 20 2.48 -17.81 18.26
C TRP A 20 1.25 -18.51 18.85
N THR A 21 1.14 -19.82 18.66
CA THR A 21 0.06 -20.66 19.20
C THR A 21 0.62 -21.91 19.86
N ASN A 22 -0.10 -22.44 20.86
CA ASN A 22 0.19 -23.73 21.49
C ASN A 22 -0.34 -24.92 20.68
N ASN A 23 -1.26 -24.67 19.73
CA ASN A 23 -1.92 -25.71 18.95
C ASN A 23 -0.98 -26.35 17.89
N CYS A 24 0.26 -25.86 17.78
CA CYS A 24 1.26 -26.46 16.89
C CYS A 24 1.58 -27.92 17.23
N LYS A 25 1.43 -28.33 18.51
CA LYS A 25 1.75 -29.69 18.97
C LYS A 25 0.96 -30.80 18.27
N THR A 26 -0.30 -30.52 17.94
CA THR A 26 -1.24 -31.48 17.33
C THR A 26 -1.45 -31.23 15.85
N CYS A 27 -0.68 -30.32 15.25
CA CYS A 27 -0.85 -29.92 13.86
C CYS A 27 -0.26 -30.96 12.91
N PRO A 28 -1.03 -31.50 11.94
CA PRO A 28 -0.52 -32.47 10.96
C PRO A 28 0.64 -31.93 10.10
N LYS A 29 0.76 -30.60 9.98
CA LYS A 29 1.83 -29.92 9.22
C LYS A 29 2.94 -29.36 10.11
N HIS A 30 3.09 -29.87 11.34
CA HIS A 30 4.08 -29.37 12.30
C HIS A 30 5.51 -29.43 11.73
N GLN A 31 5.90 -30.56 11.14
CA GLN A 31 7.25 -30.76 10.60
C GLN A 31 7.59 -29.79 9.46
N GLU A 32 6.65 -29.51 8.55
CA GLU A 32 6.83 -28.53 7.47
C GLU A 32 6.83 -27.07 7.97
N CYS A 33 6.00 -26.76 8.98
CA CYS A 33 5.78 -25.39 9.43
C CYS A 33 6.79 -24.92 10.51
N CYS A 34 7.11 -25.78 11.47
CA CYS A 34 7.93 -25.48 12.64
C CYS A 34 9.33 -26.14 12.58
N GLY A 35 9.52 -27.13 11.70
CA GLY A 35 10.75 -27.93 11.67
C GLY A 35 10.98 -28.63 13.01
N LYS A 36 12.19 -28.48 13.57
CA LYS A 36 12.55 -29.02 14.90
C LYS A 36 12.00 -28.21 16.08
N ARG A 37 11.37 -27.07 15.84
CA ARG A 37 10.88 -26.18 16.90
C ARG A 37 9.50 -26.64 17.39
N TYR A 38 9.23 -26.36 18.66
CA TYR A 38 7.94 -26.67 19.27
C TYR A 38 6.78 -25.87 18.64
N ASN A 39 7.00 -24.59 18.35
CA ASN A 39 6.07 -23.71 17.69
C ASN A 39 6.79 -22.76 16.70
N ARG A 40 6.03 -22.21 15.76
CA ARG A 40 6.49 -21.14 14.87
C ARG A 40 6.16 -19.80 15.50
N ILE A 41 7.19 -18.98 15.71
CA ILE A 41 7.04 -17.61 16.18
C ILE A 41 7.16 -16.69 14.97
N ILE A 42 6.14 -15.87 14.75
CA ILE A 42 6.15 -14.82 13.74
C ILE A 42 6.35 -13.49 14.46
N THR A 43 7.44 -12.80 14.13
CA THR A 43 7.78 -11.50 14.74
C THR A 43 7.52 -10.40 13.73
N ASP A 44 6.61 -9.48 14.06
CA ASP A 44 6.49 -8.20 13.37
C ASP A 44 7.40 -7.19 14.07
N TYR A 45 8.37 -6.63 13.35
CA TYR A 45 9.27 -5.60 13.87
C TYR A 45 8.61 -4.22 13.95
N GLY A 46 7.35 -4.11 13.54
CA GLY A 46 6.52 -2.93 13.73
C GLY A 46 7.10 -1.73 13.03
N ASN A 47 6.94 -1.67 11.70
CA ASN A 47 7.28 -0.45 10.97
C ASN A 47 6.51 0.73 11.60
N PRO A 48 7.19 1.77 12.11
CA PRO A 48 6.54 2.88 12.78
C PRO A 48 5.44 3.53 11.93
N ASN A 49 5.62 3.56 10.61
CA ASN A 49 4.62 4.09 9.68
C ASN A 49 3.40 3.17 9.57
N LYS A 50 3.58 1.84 9.62
CA LYS A 50 2.47 0.88 9.67
C LYS A 50 1.65 1.07 10.93
N ILE A 51 2.30 1.20 12.09
CA ILE A 51 1.61 1.43 13.38
C ILE A 51 0.88 2.77 13.38
N LYS A 52 1.54 3.85 12.90
CA LYS A 52 0.90 5.16 12.75
C LYS A 52 -0.33 5.10 11.84
N MET A 53 -0.26 4.36 10.73
CA MET A 53 -1.39 4.18 9.83
C MET A 53 -2.52 3.39 10.49
N LEU A 54 -2.21 2.30 11.19
CA LEU A 54 -3.21 1.50 11.92
C LEU A 54 -3.97 2.37 12.93
N ARG A 55 -3.24 3.12 13.77
CA ARG A 55 -3.84 4.07 14.73
C ARG A 55 -4.68 5.13 14.05
N LYS A 56 -4.21 5.66 12.91
CA LYS A 56 -4.98 6.63 12.13
C LYS A 56 -6.33 6.04 11.69
N MET A 57 -6.33 4.78 11.23
CA MET A 57 -7.52 4.07 10.74
C MET A 57 -8.52 3.66 11.84
N GLU A 58 -8.19 3.81 13.12
CA GLU A 58 -9.13 3.62 14.24
C GLU A 58 -10.20 4.71 14.27
N THR A 59 -9.97 5.86 13.62
CA THR A 59 -10.91 6.98 13.58
C THR A 59 -11.79 6.95 12.32
N ASP A 60 -13.10 7.18 12.49
CA ASP A 60 -14.06 7.18 11.38
C ASP A 60 -13.71 8.21 10.30
N TRP A 61 -13.30 9.41 10.71
CA TRP A 61 -12.83 10.47 9.81
C TRP A 61 -11.69 10.02 8.90
N ALA A 62 -10.71 9.30 9.45
CA ALA A 62 -9.59 8.82 8.63
C ALA A 62 -10.02 7.73 7.65
N GLN A 63 -10.96 6.87 8.05
CA GLN A 63 -11.52 5.85 7.15
C GLN A 63 -12.26 6.49 5.99
N GLU A 64 -13.04 7.55 6.23
CA GLU A 64 -13.71 8.31 5.15
C GLU A 64 -12.72 8.93 4.18
N ILE A 65 -11.64 9.53 4.68
CA ILE A 65 -10.57 10.07 3.82
C ILE A 65 -9.89 8.95 3.04
N TYR A 66 -9.63 7.82 3.68
CA TYR A 66 -8.97 6.69 3.04
C TYR A 66 -9.81 6.12 1.89
N LYS A 67 -11.14 6.10 2.00
CA LYS A 67 -12.05 5.68 0.91
C LYS A 67 -11.86 6.52 -0.36
N LYS A 68 -11.50 7.81 -0.24
CA LYS A 68 -11.23 8.68 -1.40
C LYS A 68 -10.00 8.25 -2.18
N ARG A 69 -8.99 7.66 -1.51
CA ARG A 69 -7.74 7.20 -2.12
C ARG A 69 -7.96 6.18 -3.23
N SER A 70 -8.95 5.28 -3.06
CA SER A 70 -9.26 4.25 -4.06
C SER A 70 -9.61 4.85 -5.42
N LYS A 71 -10.28 6.00 -5.45
CA LYS A 71 -10.70 6.66 -6.69
C LYS A 71 -9.60 7.54 -7.29
N THR A 72 -8.74 8.11 -6.45
CA THR A 72 -7.78 9.13 -6.90
C THR A 72 -6.36 8.62 -7.09
N ALA A 73 -5.86 7.77 -6.20
CA ALA A 73 -4.46 7.35 -6.18
C ALA A 73 -4.25 5.95 -6.75
N GLU A 74 -5.18 5.02 -6.56
CA GLU A 74 -4.96 3.64 -7.03
C GLU A 74 -4.99 3.53 -8.56
N TRP A 75 -5.84 4.31 -9.23
CA TRP A 75 -5.88 4.37 -10.70
C TRP A 75 -4.54 4.82 -11.33
N PRO A 76 -3.92 5.95 -10.94
CA PRO A 76 -2.65 6.36 -11.53
C PRO A 76 -1.51 5.37 -11.23
N PHE A 77 -1.50 4.76 -10.04
CA PHE A 77 -0.53 3.69 -9.74
C PHE A 77 -0.71 2.49 -10.66
N GLY A 78 -1.95 2.05 -10.87
CA GLY A 78 -2.28 0.97 -11.81
C GLY A 78 -1.85 1.30 -13.23
N ASN A 79 -2.17 2.51 -13.70
CA ASN A 79 -1.80 2.98 -15.03
C ASN A 79 -0.27 2.98 -15.24
N ILE A 80 0.50 3.51 -14.28
CA ILE A 80 1.97 3.54 -14.36
C ILE A 80 2.56 2.13 -14.42
N LYS A 81 2.04 1.21 -13.59
CA LYS A 81 2.58 -0.15 -13.53
C LYS A 81 2.14 -1.03 -14.70
N GLN A 82 0.86 -1.02 -15.05
CA GLN A 82 0.27 -1.96 -16.01
C GLN A 82 0.32 -1.43 -17.44
N ASN A 83 -0.04 -0.16 -17.65
CA ASN A 83 -0.11 0.42 -18.99
C ASN A 83 1.24 0.99 -19.44
N LEU A 84 1.92 1.74 -18.56
CA LEU A 84 3.24 2.29 -18.86
C LEU A 84 4.38 1.30 -18.59
N LYS A 85 4.07 0.12 -18.02
CA LYS A 85 5.02 -0.97 -17.73
C LYS A 85 6.22 -0.56 -16.84
N VAL A 86 6.07 0.50 -16.05
CA VAL A 86 7.11 0.94 -15.11
C VAL A 86 6.99 0.09 -13.85
N THR A 87 7.72 -1.01 -13.83
CA THR A 87 7.72 -2.00 -12.75
C THR A 87 9.01 -1.97 -11.93
N GLU A 88 10.08 -1.43 -12.51
CA GLU A 88 11.39 -1.28 -11.90
C GLU A 88 11.93 0.15 -12.11
N PHE A 89 12.93 0.50 -11.30
CA PHE A 89 13.64 1.76 -11.42
C PHE A 89 14.97 1.51 -12.13
N ASN A 90 15.33 2.39 -13.05
CA ASN A 90 16.61 2.32 -13.77
C ASN A 90 17.80 2.69 -12.88
N THR A 91 17.54 3.37 -11.76
CA THR A 91 18.58 3.86 -10.85
C THR A 91 18.57 3.15 -9.50
N THR A 92 19.76 2.97 -8.94
CA THR A 92 19.96 2.44 -7.59
C THR A 92 20.23 3.56 -6.58
N GLY A 93 19.75 3.36 -5.35
CA GLY A 93 19.94 4.28 -4.24
C GLY A 93 18.76 5.25 -4.03
N LEU A 94 18.39 5.44 -2.76
CA LEU A 94 17.15 6.10 -2.34
C LEU A 94 16.92 7.47 -3.01
N LYS A 95 17.97 8.31 -3.07
CA LYS A 95 17.87 9.66 -3.64
C LYS A 95 17.55 9.63 -5.13
N ARG A 96 18.20 8.75 -5.90
CA ARG A 96 18.03 8.65 -7.36
C ARG A 96 16.67 8.04 -7.70
N THR A 97 16.32 6.94 -7.03
CA THR A 97 15.01 6.30 -7.15
C THR A 97 13.86 7.26 -6.82
N GLN A 98 14.03 8.12 -5.80
CA GLN A 98 13.03 9.15 -5.48
C GLN A 98 12.89 10.20 -6.60
N THR A 99 13.99 10.62 -7.23
CA THR A 99 13.93 11.54 -8.36
C THR A 99 13.18 10.92 -9.53
N GLU A 100 13.46 9.66 -9.85
CA GLU A 100 12.78 8.92 -10.92
C GLU A 100 11.28 8.78 -10.65
N ALA A 101 10.89 8.39 -9.44
CA ALA A 101 9.49 8.33 -9.02
C ALA A 101 8.78 9.69 -9.13
N LYS A 102 9.46 10.79 -8.79
CA LYS A 102 8.91 12.16 -8.92
C LYS A 102 8.71 12.54 -10.38
N LEU A 103 9.65 12.22 -11.27
CA LEU A 103 9.53 12.50 -12.70
C LEU A 103 8.34 11.75 -13.31
N LEU A 104 8.15 10.48 -12.93
CA LEU A 104 6.98 9.69 -13.34
C LEU A 104 5.67 10.31 -12.85
N ALA A 105 5.62 10.77 -11.59
CA ALA A 105 4.44 11.45 -11.06
C ALA A 105 4.15 12.77 -11.78
N ILE A 106 5.18 13.58 -12.06
CA ILE A 106 5.04 14.85 -12.78
C ILE A 106 4.52 14.60 -14.19
N SER A 107 5.12 13.67 -14.94
CA SER A 107 4.68 13.34 -16.30
C SER A 107 3.22 12.86 -16.34
N HIS A 108 2.81 12.02 -15.39
CA HIS A 108 1.42 11.60 -15.26
C HIS A 108 0.48 12.79 -15.02
N ASN A 109 0.83 13.68 -14.09
CA ASN A 109 0.02 14.85 -13.75
C ASN A 109 -0.10 15.81 -14.94
N LEU A 110 0.99 16.07 -15.66
CA LEU A 110 0.97 16.92 -16.86
C LEU A 110 0.06 16.34 -17.94
N LYS A 111 0.13 15.04 -18.20
CA LYS A 111 -0.76 14.37 -19.17
C LYS A 111 -2.23 14.50 -18.76
N ARG A 112 -2.52 14.39 -17.46
CA ARG A 112 -3.88 14.53 -16.95
C ARG A 112 -4.41 15.96 -17.11
N ILE A 113 -3.60 16.97 -16.74
CA ILE A 113 -3.97 18.39 -16.89
C ILE A 113 -4.26 18.70 -18.36
N TYR A 114 -3.39 18.28 -19.27
CA TYR A 114 -3.56 18.49 -20.71
C TYR A 114 -4.87 17.88 -21.25
N ASN A 115 -5.20 16.66 -20.82
CA ASN A 115 -6.45 16.02 -21.22
C ASN A 115 -7.67 16.76 -20.66
N GLU A 116 -7.61 17.21 -19.41
CA GLU A 116 -8.70 17.96 -18.78
C GLU A 116 -8.91 19.32 -19.47
N THR A 117 -7.83 20.02 -19.86
CA THR A 117 -7.94 21.30 -20.59
C THR A 117 -8.60 21.12 -21.95
N ILE A 118 -8.21 20.11 -22.74
CA ILE A 118 -8.84 19.85 -24.05
C ILE A 118 -10.32 19.53 -23.90
N GLN A 119 -10.70 18.68 -22.94
CA GLN A 119 -12.10 18.32 -22.73
C GLN A 119 -12.94 19.55 -22.39
N ASN A 120 -12.42 20.44 -21.54
CA ASN A 120 -13.10 21.68 -21.19
C ASN A 120 -13.25 22.63 -22.39
N GLU A 121 -12.23 22.72 -23.24
CA GLU A 121 -12.29 23.50 -24.48
C GLU A 121 -13.35 22.96 -25.46
N LEU A 122 -13.43 21.64 -25.64
CA LEU A 122 -14.44 20.99 -26.48
C LEU A 122 -15.85 21.23 -25.95
N ILE A 123 -16.06 21.09 -24.63
CA ILE A 123 -17.34 21.38 -23.99
C ILE A 123 -17.74 22.84 -24.22
N HIS A 124 -16.79 23.77 -24.08
CA HIS A 124 -17.05 25.19 -24.29
C HIS A 124 -17.41 25.52 -25.75
N GLN A 125 -16.78 24.85 -26.73
CA GLN A 125 -17.11 25.00 -28.14
C GLN A 125 -18.50 24.44 -28.47
N ASN A 126 -18.83 23.25 -27.97
CA ASN A 126 -20.14 22.63 -28.18
C ASN A 126 -21.27 23.47 -27.56
N ASN A 127 -21.04 24.07 -26.39
CA ASN A 127 -22.03 24.94 -25.75
C ASN A 127 -22.26 26.25 -26.51
N LYS A 128 -21.25 26.78 -27.22
CA LYS A 128 -21.38 27.97 -28.09
C LYS A 128 -22.10 27.68 -29.41
N GLN A 129 -22.05 26.45 -29.91
CA GLN A 129 -22.73 26.06 -31.16
C GLN A 129 -24.22 25.75 -30.95
N ASN A 130 -24.63 25.48 -29.70
CA ASN A 130 -26.00 25.16 -29.32
C ASN A 130 -26.80 26.36 -28.76
N THR A 131 -26.22 27.57 -28.81
CA THR A 131 -26.84 28.86 -28.48
C THR A 131 -26.91 29.72 -29.72
#